data_AF-A0A542UNZ2-F1
#
_entry.id   AF-A0A542UNZ2-F1
#
_cell.length_a   1.000
_cell.length_b   1.000
_cell.length_c   1.000
_cell.angle_alpha   90.00
_cell.angle_beta   90.00
_cell.angle_gamma   90.00
#
_symmetry.space_group_name_H-M   'P 1'
#
loop_
_entity.id
_entity.type
_entity.pdbx_description
1 polymer ?
#
loop_
_entity_poly.entity_id
_entity_poly.type
_entity_poly.pdbx_seq_one_letter_code
_entity_poly.pdbx_strand_id
1 'polypeptide(L)'
;MSGFQISTLTATEERLWHAFPTGALVDLRSGPDDGPGQATWWPRTRDIRAEVIAALLTGSGPDANGGAGVKLAGARVVGRLTLAHTQVPYALDFEHCCFDDGLDLAEAETRSVRLRGCYLTVLEANRAEIRGEFQMEGCRLDRLSLYAARVFEIEISGTTITAPPLEPPDPDADWTPPRTAVNGDLLVVDTAMYCHDVVIDGQFRLPGARIGGYLHLDGARITHEEPNRPPTPALLAQGLRVDTGMFARRGNTRAKNRFTVTGGVDLSGAAIKGGLMLADADLVEDHGQTALRADHISVEGGVDLSGVTASGAVRLNSARIVGPLTLSGARLGTLDASGARVEGAMFCNEGFTAHSLDLRRARTATFEDDAASWPDKLRLDGFVYDELMPLPTAGMRLPWLARDAYQPQPYEQLAARYRAVGRDGESRRVLLAQQRRRREAAGLPAKAWGLLQDATVGYGYRPWLAGLWLLGLLAAGSVYFASHHPAPLGTGGPHFNPVAYTLDLLVPVVSLGQSGAWNPSGSSQALAYALIISGWTLATTLVAGVTRILVRP
;
A
#
# COMPACT_ATOMS: atom_id res chain seq x y z
N MET A 1 51.04 2.44 -27.85
CA MET A 1 51.69 1.18 -28.20
C MET A 1 53.00 1.05 -27.42
N SER A 2 52.92 0.52 -26.19
CA SER A 2 54.07 -0.05 -25.48
C SER A 2 53.82 -1.55 -25.45
N GLY A 3 54.69 -2.33 -26.11
CA GLY A 3 54.55 -3.78 -26.26
C GLY A 3 54.49 -4.47 -24.90
N PHE A 4 53.36 -5.12 -24.63
CA PHE A 4 53.13 -5.95 -23.46
C PHE A 4 53.85 -7.29 -23.68
N GLN A 5 54.92 -7.57 -22.95
CA GLN A 5 55.50 -8.92 -22.93
C GLN A 5 54.82 -9.71 -21.81
N ILE A 6 53.82 -10.53 -22.18
CA ILE A 6 53.37 -11.65 -21.34
C ILE A 6 54.54 -12.63 -21.29
N SER A 7 55.48 -12.43 -20.37
CA SER A 7 56.84 -12.96 -20.50
C SER A 7 57.00 -14.45 -20.21
N THR A 8 55.95 -15.13 -19.74
CA THR A 8 55.73 -16.58 -19.85
C THR A 8 54.30 -16.89 -19.40
N LEU A 9 53.56 -17.71 -20.17
CA LEU A 9 52.26 -18.24 -19.77
C LEU A 9 52.48 -19.52 -18.93
N THR A 10 51.63 -19.77 -17.94
CA THR A 10 51.57 -21.09 -17.28
C THR A 10 50.91 -22.11 -18.20
N ALA A 11 51.09 -23.41 -17.95
CA ALA A 11 50.44 -24.46 -18.76
C ALA A 11 48.90 -24.32 -18.81
N THR A 12 48.29 -23.81 -17.73
CA THR A 12 46.85 -23.55 -17.68
C THR A 12 46.45 -22.30 -18.47
N GLU A 13 47.27 -21.25 -18.39
CA GLU A 13 47.06 -20.04 -19.20
C GLU A 13 47.27 -20.30 -20.69
N GLU A 14 48.23 -21.16 -21.08
CA GLU A 14 48.40 -21.63 -22.47
C GLU A 14 47.17 -22.40 -22.97
N ARG A 15 46.58 -23.27 -22.13
CA ARG A 15 45.32 -23.95 -22.47
C ARG A 15 44.19 -22.96 -22.72
N LEU A 16 44.06 -21.93 -21.89
CA LEU A 16 43.09 -20.85 -22.09
C LEU A 16 43.37 -20.07 -23.38
N TRP A 17 44.63 -19.72 -23.63
CA TRP A 17 45.06 -19.01 -24.83
C TRP A 17 44.66 -19.76 -26.11
N HIS A 18 44.84 -21.08 -26.15
CA HIS A 18 44.45 -21.90 -27.29
C HIS A 18 42.94 -22.15 -27.40
N ALA A 19 42.22 -22.18 -26.27
CA ALA A 19 40.77 -22.35 -26.25
C ALA A 19 40.02 -21.09 -26.74
N PHE A 20 40.59 -19.90 -26.48
CA PHE A 20 39.97 -18.61 -26.71
C PHE A 20 39.39 -18.42 -28.13
N PRO A 21 40.10 -18.68 -29.25
CA PRO A 21 39.55 -18.45 -30.60
C PRO A 21 38.28 -19.23 -30.91
N THR A 22 38.10 -20.40 -30.27
CA THR A 22 36.96 -21.29 -30.47
C THR A 22 35.88 -21.14 -29.40
N GLY A 23 36.18 -20.43 -28.30
CA GLY A 23 35.31 -20.34 -27.12
C GLY A 23 35.07 -21.69 -26.46
N ALA A 24 36.06 -22.59 -26.53
CA ALA A 24 36.03 -23.88 -25.85
C ALA A 24 36.15 -23.68 -24.33
N LEU A 25 35.41 -24.48 -23.57
CA LEU A 25 35.46 -24.46 -22.11
C LEU A 25 36.81 -25.02 -21.63
N VAL A 26 37.53 -24.26 -20.81
CA VAL A 26 38.65 -24.78 -20.03
C VAL A 26 38.14 -25.14 -18.64
N ASP A 27 37.89 -26.43 -18.45
CA ASP A 27 37.49 -27.00 -17.16
C ASP A 27 38.71 -27.45 -16.35
N LEU A 28 38.80 -26.92 -15.13
CA LEU A 28 39.87 -27.20 -14.16
C LEU A 28 39.34 -27.92 -12.92
N ARG A 29 38.04 -28.23 -12.86
CA ARG A 29 37.43 -29.01 -11.76
C ARG A 29 37.97 -30.44 -11.76
N SER A 30 38.11 -31.03 -10.58
CA SER A 30 38.52 -32.43 -10.39
C SER A 30 37.39 -33.32 -9.85
N GLY A 31 36.30 -32.71 -9.35
CA GLY A 31 35.10 -33.41 -8.92
C GLY A 31 34.00 -32.46 -8.45
N PRO A 32 32.86 -33.01 -7.99
CA PRO A 32 31.69 -32.23 -7.57
C PRO A 32 31.89 -31.45 -6.25
N ASP A 33 32.87 -31.82 -5.42
CA ASP A 33 33.16 -31.17 -4.13
C ASP A 33 34.13 -29.98 -4.23
N ASP A 34 34.57 -29.62 -5.45
CA ASP A 34 35.50 -28.52 -5.74
C ASP A 34 34.81 -27.13 -5.80
N GLY A 35 34.06 -26.77 -4.76
CA GLY A 35 33.43 -25.44 -4.69
C GLY A 35 34.44 -24.30 -4.47
N PRO A 36 34.20 -23.08 -5.00
CA PRO A 36 35.11 -21.94 -4.83
C PRO A 36 35.28 -21.47 -3.38
N GLY A 37 34.40 -21.88 -2.47
CA GLY A 37 34.62 -21.67 -1.02
C GLY A 37 35.84 -22.39 -0.45
N GLN A 38 36.43 -23.34 -1.19
CA GLN A 38 37.66 -24.04 -0.84
C GLN A 38 38.85 -23.59 -1.71
N ALA A 39 38.73 -22.48 -2.44
CA ALA A 39 39.74 -22.05 -3.41
C ALA A 39 41.13 -21.81 -2.81
N THR A 40 41.23 -21.54 -1.51
CA THR A 40 42.50 -21.45 -0.79
C THR A 40 43.28 -22.77 -0.75
N TRP A 41 42.61 -23.91 -0.89
CA TRP A 41 43.19 -25.25 -0.92
C TRP A 41 43.38 -25.81 -2.33
N TRP A 42 42.98 -25.06 -3.36
CA TRP A 42 43.16 -25.50 -4.74
C TRP A 42 44.64 -25.53 -5.14
N PRO A 43 45.04 -26.47 -6.01
CA PRO A 43 46.39 -26.48 -6.55
C PRO A 43 46.63 -25.24 -7.41
N ARG A 44 47.85 -24.69 -7.39
CA ARG A 44 48.25 -23.53 -8.21
C ARG A 44 48.09 -23.74 -9.71
N THR A 45 47.91 -24.97 -10.16
CA THR A 45 47.54 -25.28 -11.55
C THR A 45 46.15 -24.75 -11.93
N ARG A 46 45.33 -24.33 -10.97
CA ARG A 46 44.05 -23.62 -11.20
C ARG A 46 44.20 -22.11 -11.29
N ASP A 47 45.37 -21.57 -10.98
CA ASP A 47 45.62 -20.13 -11.00
C ASP A 47 45.73 -19.64 -12.45
N ILE A 48 44.92 -18.65 -12.79
CA ILE A 48 44.99 -17.91 -14.04
C ILE A 48 45.10 -16.43 -13.67
N ARG A 49 46.16 -15.76 -14.14
CA ARG A 49 46.30 -14.33 -13.87
C ARG A 49 45.22 -13.52 -14.58
N ALA A 50 44.63 -12.57 -13.88
CA ALA A 50 43.62 -11.68 -14.40
C ALA A 50 44.12 -10.89 -15.64
N GLU A 51 45.39 -10.51 -15.67
CA GLU A 51 46.02 -9.81 -16.81
C GLU A 51 46.02 -10.64 -18.10
N VAL A 52 46.12 -11.97 -18.02
CA VAL A 52 46.07 -12.86 -19.19
C VAL A 52 44.65 -12.92 -19.75
N ILE A 53 43.65 -13.01 -18.87
CA ILE A 53 42.23 -12.98 -19.26
C ILE A 53 41.91 -11.63 -19.90
N ALA A 54 42.35 -10.52 -19.29
CA ALA A 54 42.16 -9.18 -19.84
C ALA A 54 42.82 -9.01 -21.21
N ALA A 55 44.05 -9.52 -21.40
CA ALA A 55 44.75 -9.49 -22.68
C ALA A 55 43.99 -10.23 -23.79
N LEU A 56 43.44 -11.41 -23.50
CA LEU A 56 42.60 -12.16 -24.45
C LEU A 56 41.34 -11.38 -24.82
N LEU A 57 40.63 -10.84 -23.84
CA LEU A 57 39.36 -10.12 -24.04
C LEU A 57 39.51 -8.77 -24.75
N THR A 58 40.67 -8.14 -24.65
CA THR A 58 40.98 -6.83 -25.27
C THR A 58 41.73 -6.94 -26.61
N GLY A 59 41.89 -8.15 -27.15
CA GLY A 59 42.45 -8.36 -28.49
C GLY A 59 43.97 -8.43 -28.56
N SER A 60 44.66 -8.61 -27.43
CA SER A 60 46.10 -8.95 -27.41
C SER A 60 46.34 -10.47 -27.58
N GLY A 61 45.27 -11.25 -27.74
CA GLY A 61 45.25 -12.71 -27.90
C GLY A 61 45.42 -13.21 -29.34
N PRO A 62 45.24 -14.52 -29.55
CA PRO A 62 45.21 -15.12 -30.89
C PRO A 62 43.99 -14.65 -31.69
N ASP A 63 44.08 -14.69 -33.03
CA ASP A 63 43.01 -14.25 -33.93
C ASP A 63 41.67 -14.93 -33.60
N ALA A 64 40.67 -14.11 -33.34
CA ALA A 64 39.33 -14.57 -32.96
C ALA A 64 38.57 -15.16 -34.15
N ASN A 65 37.92 -16.30 -33.95
CA ASN A 65 36.92 -16.84 -34.88
C ASN A 65 35.50 -16.51 -34.37
N GLY A 66 34.46 -16.89 -35.13
CA GLY A 66 33.05 -16.59 -34.79
C GLY A 66 32.56 -17.12 -33.43
N GLY A 67 33.33 -17.96 -32.74
CA GLY A 67 33.04 -18.49 -31.40
C GLY A 67 33.92 -17.93 -30.28
N ALA A 68 34.79 -16.95 -30.53
CA ALA A 68 35.79 -16.54 -29.56
C ALA A 68 35.20 -16.02 -28.24
N GLY A 69 35.85 -16.37 -27.13
CA GLY A 69 35.45 -15.93 -25.80
C GLY A 69 36.17 -16.66 -24.69
N VAL A 70 36.02 -16.15 -23.47
CA VAL A 70 36.60 -16.74 -22.26
C VAL A 70 35.54 -17.56 -21.57
N LYS A 71 35.75 -18.88 -21.51
CA LYS A 71 34.92 -19.83 -20.77
C LYS A 71 35.78 -20.64 -19.82
N LEU A 72 35.60 -20.41 -18.53
CA LEU A 72 36.43 -21.02 -17.48
C LEU A 72 35.55 -21.72 -16.46
N ALA A 73 35.94 -22.95 -16.06
CA ALA A 73 35.33 -23.63 -14.94
C ALA A 73 36.36 -24.03 -13.87
N GLY A 74 36.08 -23.73 -12.61
CA GLY A 74 36.94 -24.11 -11.48
C GLY A 74 38.30 -23.40 -11.44
N ALA A 75 38.41 -22.20 -12.00
CA ALA A 75 39.64 -21.42 -12.01
C ALA A 75 39.70 -20.45 -10.82
N ARG A 76 40.92 -20.21 -10.31
CA ARG A 76 41.20 -19.09 -9.41
C ARG A 76 41.81 -17.95 -10.24
N VAL A 77 41.08 -16.85 -10.33
CA VAL A 77 41.52 -15.63 -11.02
C VAL A 77 42.35 -14.81 -10.05
N VAL A 78 43.66 -14.76 -10.31
CA VAL A 78 44.64 -14.08 -9.45
C VAL A 78 44.81 -12.64 -9.90
N GLY A 79 44.58 -11.70 -8.99
CA GLY A 79 44.53 -10.27 -9.28
C GLY A 79 43.13 -9.78 -9.68
N ARG A 80 42.98 -8.46 -9.84
CA ARG A 80 41.73 -7.83 -10.29
C ARG A 80 41.56 -7.98 -11.79
N LEU A 81 40.44 -8.55 -12.24
CA LEU A 81 40.12 -8.61 -13.67
C LEU A 81 39.55 -7.27 -14.13
N THR A 82 40.45 -6.40 -14.57
CA THR A 82 40.09 -5.06 -15.07
C THR A 82 39.89 -5.06 -16.57
N LEU A 83 38.66 -4.75 -16.98
CA LEU A 83 38.23 -4.50 -18.35
C LEU A 83 37.60 -3.09 -18.47
N ALA A 84 37.79 -2.24 -17.47
CA ALA A 84 37.26 -0.89 -17.43
C ALA A 84 37.67 -0.06 -18.65
N HIS A 85 36.74 0.74 -19.17
CA HIS A 85 36.91 1.59 -20.36
C HIS A 85 37.30 0.84 -21.65
N THR A 86 37.00 -0.46 -21.75
CA THR A 86 37.31 -1.27 -22.94
C THR A 86 36.06 -1.75 -23.68
N GLN A 87 36.23 -2.05 -24.96
CA GLN A 87 35.25 -2.81 -25.74
C GLN A 87 35.62 -4.28 -25.72
N VAL A 88 34.77 -5.10 -25.13
CA VAL A 88 34.93 -6.54 -25.01
C VAL A 88 33.88 -7.21 -25.90
N PRO A 89 34.18 -7.51 -27.18
CA PRO A 89 33.19 -8.02 -28.13
C PRO A 89 32.77 -9.49 -27.83
N TYR A 90 33.39 -10.11 -26.84
CA TYR A 90 33.24 -11.52 -26.50
C TYR A 90 32.35 -11.71 -25.27
N ALA A 91 31.75 -12.91 -25.15
CA ALA A 91 31.06 -13.29 -23.93
C ALA A 91 32.07 -13.71 -22.85
N LEU A 92 31.75 -13.36 -21.61
CA LEU A 92 32.46 -13.78 -20.40
C LEU A 92 31.63 -14.87 -19.73
N ASP A 93 32.20 -16.06 -19.55
CA ASP A 93 31.51 -17.20 -18.95
C ASP A 93 32.42 -17.85 -17.90
N PHE A 94 31.99 -17.78 -16.64
CA PHE A 94 32.71 -18.35 -15.52
C PHE A 94 31.79 -19.25 -14.69
N GLU A 95 32.23 -20.50 -14.50
CA GLU A 95 31.55 -21.48 -13.67
C GLU A 95 32.42 -21.90 -12.49
N HIS A 96 31.89 -21.80 -11.27
CA HIS A 96 32.57 -22.23 -10.05
C HIS A 96 33.99 -21.64 -9.90
N CYS A 97 34.19 -20.41 -10.38
CA CYS A 97 35.48 -19.71 -10.29
C CYS A 97 35.56 -18.88 -9.00
N CYS A 98 36.78 -18.62 -8.55
CA CYS A 98 37.08 -17.72 -7.44
C CYS A 98 37.89 -16.52 -7.94
N PHE A 99 37.49 -15.30 -7.62
CA PHE A 99 38.20 -14.08 -7.95
C PHE A 99 38.81 -13.48 -6.69
N ASP A 100 40.14 -13.31 -6.66
CA ASP A 100 40.83 -12.77 -5.50
C ASP A 100 40.45 -11.30 -5.24
N ASP A 101 40.51 -10.44 -6.27
CA ASP A 101 40.28 -8.99 -6.14
C ASP A 101 39.06 -8.46 -6.93
N GLY A 102 38.22 -9.37 -7.43
CA GLY A 102 36.97 -9.03 -8.12
C GLY A 102 37.10 -8.76 -9.63
N LEU A 103 35.99 -8.26 -10.20
CA LEU A 103 35.80 -8.00 -11.62
C LEU A 103 35.39 -6.53 -11.83
N ASP A 104 36.13 -5.83 -12.68
CA ASP A 104 35.88 -4.44 -13.02
C ASP A 104 35.56 -4.27 -14.51
N LEU A 105 34.31 -3.91 -14.77
CA LEU A 105 33.69 -3.61 -16.05
C LEU A 105 33.27 -2.12 -16.12
N ALA A 106 33.79 -1.24 -15.26
CA ALA A 106 33.39 0.17 -15.23
C ALA A 106 33.59 0.82 -16.61
N GLU A 107 32.54 1.45 -17.15
CA GLU A 107 32.54 2.08 -18.47
C GLU A 107 32.95 1.15 -19.62
N ALA A 108 32.88 -0.17 -19.40
CA ALA A 108 33.15 -1.16 -20.44
C ALA A 108 31.90 -1.42 -21.29
N GLU A 109 32.12 -1.77 -22.56
CA GLU A 109 31.08 -2.28 -23.43
C GLU A 109 31.32 -3.77 -23.66
N THR A 110 30.35 -4.62 -23.30
CA THR A 110 30.50 -6.08 -23.41
C THR A 110 29.25 -6.76 -23.95
N ARG A 111 29.39 -8.00 -24.41
CA ARG A 111 28.29 -8.80 -24.95
C ARG A 111 27.43 -9.42 -23.86
N SER A 112 27.96 -10.37 -23.11
CA SER A 112 27.22 -11.06 -22.04
C SER A 112 28.19 -11.44 -20.94
N VAL A 113 27.72 -11.36 -19.70
CA VAL A 113 28.50 -11.72 -18.52
C VAL A 113 27.72 -12.79 -17.77
N ARG A 114 28.25 -14.01 -17.73
CA ARG A 114 27.64 -15.14 -17.03
C ARG A 114 28.57 -15.62 -15.93
N LEU A 115 28.05 -15.59 -14.70
CA LEU A 115 28.72 -16.07 -13.51
C LEU A 115 27.82 -17.12 -12.87
N ARG A 116 28.29 -18.36 -12.78
CA ARG A 116 27.56 -19.45 -12.14
C ARG A 116 28.39 -20.04 -11.02
N GLY A 117 27.85 -20.10 -9.81
CA GLY A 117 28.52 -20.66 -8.63
C GLY A 117 29.82 -19.96 -8.27
N CYS A 118 30.07 -18.73 -8.75
CA CYS A 118 31.34 -18.02 -8.59
C CYS A 118 31.40 -17.23 -7.27
N TYR A 119 32.61 -17.11 -6.71
CA TYR A 119 32.89 -16.27 -5.54
C TYR A 119 33.80 -15.11 -5.96
N LEU A 120 33.42 -13.88 -5.60
CA LEU A 120 34.17 -12.68 -5.94
C LEU A 120 33.92 -11.61 -4.87
N THR A 121 34.92 -10.82 -4.49
CA THR A 121 34.72 -9.74 -3.50
C THR A 121 33.82 -8.64 -4.05
N VAL A 122 34.14 -8.13 -5.24
CA VAL A 122 33.40 -7.04 -5.87
C VAL A 122 33.16 -7.29 -7.36
N LEU A 123 31.99 -6.87 -7.85
CA LEU A 123 31.70 -6.69 -9.26
C LEU A 123 31.32 -5.23 -9.51
N GLU A 124 32.18 -4.50 -10.19
CA GLU A 124 31.93 -3.12 -10.62
C GLU A 124 31.60 -3.10 -12.11
N ALA A 125 30.44 -2.58 -12.46
CA ALA A 125 29.96 -2.39 -13.83
C ALA A 125 29.30 -1.01 -13.97
N ASN A 126 29.85 -0.03 -13.25
CA ASN A 126 29.36 1.34 -13.27
C ASN A 126 29.43 1.90 -14.69
N ARG A 127 28.32 2.40 -15.22
CA ARG A 127 28.20 2.92 -16.59
C ARG A 127 28.60 1.93 -17.67
N ALA A 128 28.61 0.64 -17.37
CA ALA A 128 28.86 -0.39 -18.37
C ALA A 128 27.68 -0.50 -19.33
N GLU A 129 27.96 -0.87 -20.58
CA GLU A 129 26.95 -1.25 -21.57
C GLU A 129 27.06 -2.75 -21.84
N ILE A 130 26.10 -3.52 -21.33
CA ILE A 130 26.04 -4.98 -21.49
C ILE A 130 24.91 -5.28 -22.47
N ARG A 131 25.29 -5.54 -23.73
CA ARG A 131 24.34 -5.67 -24.86
C ARG A 131 23.44 -6.92 -24.80
N GLY A 132 23.78 -7.89 -23.96
CA GLY A 132 23.06 -9.14 -23.77
C GLY A 132 22.81 -9.41 -22.29
N GLU A 133 22.75 -10.69 -21.93
CA GLU A 133 22.40 -11.11 -20.58
C GLU A 133 23.55 -10.82 -19.58
N PHE A 134 23.17 -10.26 -18.44
CA PHE A 134 23.96 -10.28 -17.21
C PHE A 134 23.35 -11.32 -16.27
N GLN A 135 24.02 -12.46 -16.13
CA GLN A 135 23.52 -13.62 -15.39
C GLN A 135 24.40 -13.96 -14.19
N MET A 136 23.79 -14.11 -13.02
CA MET A 136 24.43 -14.55 -11.78
C MET A 136 23.62 -15.64 -11.09
N GLU A 137 24.07 -16.88 -11.19
CA GLU A 137 23.40 -18.03 -10.57
C GLU A 137 24.23 -18.60 -9.42
N GLY A 138 23.70 -18.62 -8.19
CA GLY A 138 24.37 -19.26 -7.05
C GLY A 138 25.71 -18.63 -6.67
N CYS A 139 25.93 -17.35 -6.99
CA CYS A 139 27.17 -16.63 -6.71
C CYS A 139 27.23 -16.14 -5.26
N ARG A 140 28.45 -15.80 -4.80
CA ARG A 140 28.68 -15.07 -3.55
C ARG A 140 29.58 -13.88 -3.78
N LEU A 141 29.17 -12.72 -3.29
CA LEU A 141 29.96 -11.50 -3.40
C LEU A 141 29.66 -10.48 -2.32
N ASP A 142 30.60 -9.57 -2.09
CA ASP A 142 30.43 -8.54 -1.07
C ASP A 142 29.68 -7.33 -1.64
N ARG A 143 29.95 -6.96 -2.90
CA ARG A 143 29.32 -5.81 -3.54
C ARG A 143 29.11 -6.00 -5.04
N LEU A 144 27.90 -5.64 -5.49
CA LEU A 144 27.52 -5.51 -6.89
C LEU A 144 27.19 -4.04 -7.19
N SER A 145 27.92 -3.42 -8.12
CA SER A 145 27.66 -2.05 -8.54
C SER A 145 27.35 -2.00 -10.03
N LEU A 146 26.12 -1.61 -10.36
CA LEU A 146 25.57 -1.41 -11.70
C LEU A 146 25.12 0.06 -11.88
N TYR A 147 25.80 0.99 -11.18
CA TYR A 147 25.46 2.41 -11.18
C TYR A 147 25.42 2.97 -12.60
N ALA A 148 24.28 3.49 -13.02
CA ALA A 148 24.05 4.04 -14.36
C ALA A 148 24.46 3.09 -15.51
N ALA A 149 24.51 1.77 -15.25
CA ALA A 149 24.77 0.78 -16.27
C ALA A 149 23.55 0.65 -17.20
N ARG A 150 23.79 0.20 -18.43
CA ARG A 150 22.74 -0.24 -19.35
C ARG A 150 22.92 -1.72 -19.63
N VAL A 151 21.90 -2.51 -19.35
CA VAL A 151 21.93 -3.96 -19.54
C VAL A 151 20.72 -4.39 -20.34
N PHE A 152 20.89 -5.32 -21.28
CA PHE A 152 19.75 -5.81 -22.05
C PHE A 152 18.76 -6.59 -21.16
N GLU A 153 19.26 -7.56 -20.39
CA GLU A 153 18.48 -8.34 -19.43
C GLU A 153 19.35 -8.73 -18.22
N ILE A 154 18.77 -8.70 -17.02
CA ILE A 154 19.45 -9.12 -15.79
C ILE A 154 18.73 -10.34 -15.21
N GLU A 155 19.49 -11.40 -14.93
CA GLU A 155 19.01 -12.57 -14.20
C GLU A 155 19.94 -12.91 -13.05
N ILE A 156 19.43 -12.84 -11.83
CA ILE A 156 20.15 -13.16 -10.61
C ILE A 156 19.32 -14.18 -9.82
N SER A 157 19.86 -15.38 -9.64
CA SER A 157 19.12 -16.51 -9.07
C SER A 157 19.94 -17.20 -7.99
N GLY A 158 19.41 -17.30 -6.76
CA GLY A 158 20.08 -17.99 -5.64
C GLY A 158 21.44 -17.40 -5.23
N THR A 159 21.73 -16.16 -5.63
CA THR A 159 22.98 -15.45 -5.34
C THR A 159 22.90 -14.76 -3.98
N THR A 160 24.01 -14.78 -3.22
CA THR A 160 24.15 -14.08 -1.93
C THR A 160 25.09 -12.88 -2.08
N ILE A 161 24.61 -11.70 -1.72
CA ILE A 161 25.37 -10.44 -1.76
C ILE A 161 25.42 -9.87 -0.34
N THR A 162 26.60 -9.87 0.28
CA THR A 162 26.78 -9.46 1.68
C THR A 162 27.73 -8.28 1.74
N ALA A 163 27.18 -7.08 1.88
CA ALA A 163 27.99 -5.88 2.00
C ALA A 163 29.03 -6.02 3.12
N PRO A 164 30.24 -5.47 2.94
CA PRO A 164 31.27 -5.56 3.97
C PRO A 164 30.79 -4.89 5.26
N PRO A 165 31.33 -5.30 6.43
CA PRO A 165 31.00 -4.68 7.70
C PRO A 165 31.20 -3.17 7.65
N LEU A 166 30.38 -2.42 8.39
CA LEU A 166 30.54 -0.97 8.51
C LEU A 166 31.94 -0.64 9.03
N GLU A 167 32.65 0.22 8.30
CA GLU A 167 33.76 0.95 8.89
C GLU A 167 33.21 1.82 10.02
N PRO A 168 33.98 2.02 11.12
CA PRO A 168 33.61 2.94 12.18
C PRO A 168 33.24 4.30 11.56
N PRO A 169 32.12 4.92 11.97
CA PRO A 169 31.76 6.23 11.43
C PRO A 169 32.91 7.20 11.67
N ASP A 170 33.35 7.87 10.60
CA ASP A 170 34.30 8.97 10.70
C ASP A 170 33.62 10.07 11.53
N PRO A 171 34.17 10.42 12.72
CA PRO A 171 33.55 11.41 13.60
C PRO A 171 33.47 12.80 12.97
N ASP A 172 34.28 13.06 11.93
CA ASP A 172 34.33 14.35 11.23
C ASP A 172 33.48 14.34 9.94
N ALA A 173 32.85 13.22 9.58
CA ALA A 173 32.00 13.14 8.39
C ALA A 173 30.56 13.60 8.70
N ASP A 174 30.13 14.69 8.04
CA ASP A 174 28.75 15.18 8.09
C ASP A 174 27.71 14.13 7.61
N TRP A 175 28.15 13.16 6.80
CA TRP A 175 27.32 12.07 6.30
C TRP A 175 28.16 10.83 6.00
N THR A 176 27.78 9.68 6.55
CA THR A 176 28.36 8.39 6.17
C THR A 176 27.39 7.63 5.25
N PRO A 177 27.84 7.17 4.08
CA PRO A 177 26.97 6.39 3.20
C PRO A 177 26.50 5.09 3.87
N PRO A 178 25.26 4.64 3.59
CA PRO A 178 24.78 3.34 4.05
C PRO A 178 25.61 2.20 3.46
N ARG A 179 25.73 1.11 4.22
CA ARG A 179 26.27 -0.19 3.81
C ARG A 179 25.47 -0.72 2.63
N THR A 180 26.01 -0.49 1.43
CA THR A 180 25.35 -0.86 0.17
C THR A 180 25.91 -2.17 -0.37
N ALA A 181 25.03 -3.15 -0.55
CA ALA A 181 25.33 -4.45 -1.14
C ALA A 181 25.15 -4.40 -2.67
N VAL A 182 24.03 -3.79 -3.11
CA VAL A 182 23.70 -3.65 -4.53
C VAL A 182 23.44 -2.18 -4.85
N ASN A 183 24.27 -1.60 -5.71
CA ASN A 183 24.10 -0.24 -6.22
C ASN A 183 23.61 -0.28 -7.67
N GLY A 184 22.29 -0.15 -7.88
CA GLY A 184 21.66 -0.01 -9.18
C GLY A 184 21.04 1.37 -9.40
N ASP A 185 21.55 2.41 -8.74
CA ASP A 185 21.07 3.79 -8.97
C ASP A 185 21.22 4.13 -10.46
N LEU A 186 20.16 4.67 -11.07
CA LEU A 186 20.08 5.03 -12.50
C LEU A 186 20.29 3.87 -13.48
N LEU A 187 20.23 2.61 -13.01
CA LEU A 187 20.33 1.43 -13.85
C LEU A 187 19.23 1.44 -14.93
N VAL A 188 19.62 1.15 -16.16
CA VAL A 188 18.69 0.93 -17.28
C VAL A 188 18.73 -0.54 -17.68
N VAL A 189 17.60 -1.21 -17.60
CA VAL A 189 17.41 -2.56 -18.13
C VAL A 189 16.44 -2.47 -19.30
N ASP A 190 16.91 -2.82 -20.50
CA ASP A 190 16.10 -2.67 -21.72
C ASP A 190 14.88 -3.62 -21.69
N THR A 191 15.04 -4.80 -21.11
CA THR A 191 13.99 -5.80 -20.94
C THR A 191 13.66 -6.00 -19.46
N ALA A 192 13.87 -7.18 -18.90
CA ALA A 192 13.48 -7.52 -17.54
C ALA A 192 14.67 -7.69 -16.60
N MET A 193 14.38 -7.51 -15.30
CA MET A 193 15.29 -7.80 -14.21
C MET A 193 14.66 -8.86 -13.32
N TYR A 194 15.26 -10.05 -13.31
CA TYR A 194 14.82 -11.19 -12.55
C TYR A 194 15.76 -11.41 -11.37
N CYS A 195 15.24 -11.30 -10.15
CA CYS A 195 15.97 -11.59 -8.93
C CYS A 195 15.19 -12.65 -8.14
N HIS A 196 15.55 -13.93 -8.34
CA HIS A 196 14.88 -15.07 -7.73
C HIS A 196 15.68 -15.62 -6.56
N ASP A 197 15.05 -15.74 -5.40
CA ASP A 197 15.66 -16.33 -4.19
C ASP A 197 17.04 -15.70 -3.86
N VAL A 198 17.21 -14.41 -4.16
CA VAL A 198 18.44 -13.66 -3.86
C VAL A 198 18.49 -13.31 -2.39
N VAL A 199 19.67 -13.38 -1.79
CA VAL A 199 19.91 -12.96 -0.40
C VAL A 199 20.81 -11.73 -0.43
N ILE A 200 20.30 -10.61 0.04
CA ILE A 200 21.03 -9.35 0.09
C ILE A 200 21.12 -8.92 1.55
N ASP A 201 22.34 -8.83 2.06
CA ASP A 201 22.64 -8.28 3.38
C ASP A 201 23.39 -6.95 3.20
N GLY A 202 22.68 -5.86 3.46
CA GLY A 202 23.02 -4.48 3.10
C GLY A 202 21.93 -3.86 2.19
N GLN A 203 22.06 -2.57 1.94
CA GLN A 203 21.08 -1.83 1.13
C GLN A 203 21.10 -2.31 -0.34
N PHE A 204 19.91 -2.54 -0.90
CA PHE A 204 19.64 -2.72 -2.32
C PHE A 204 19.04 -1.43 -2.89
N ARG A 205 19.79 -0.77 -3.76
CA ARG A 205 19.43 0.52 -4.34
C ARG A 205 19.06 0.41 -5.82
N LEU A 206 17.94 1.01 -6.17
CA LEU A 206 17.43 1.27 -7.52
C LEU A 206 16.83 2.70 -7.71
N PRO A 207 17.29 3.78 -7.02
CA PRO A 207 16.81 5.14 -7.30
C PRO A 207 16.90 5.51 -8.79
N GLY A 208 15.79 5.97 -9.35
CA GLY A 208 15.71 6.42 -10.73
C GLY A 208 15.99 5.34 -11.78
N ALA A 209 16.11 4.06 -11.39
CA ALA A 209 16.30 2.96 -12.32
C ALA A 209 15.09 2.83 -13.27
N ARG A 210 15.33 2.29 -14.46
CA ARG A 210 14.35 2.11 -15.53
C ARG A 210 14.40 0.68 -16.02
N ILE A 211 13.31 -0.06 -15.85
CA ILE A 211 13.17 -1.44 -16.30
C ILE A 211 12.11 -1.47 -17.40
N GLY A 212 12.52 -1.80 -18.63
CA GLY A 212 11.64 -1.80 -19.81
C GLY A 212 10.58 -2.90 -19.82
N GLY A 213 10.77 -3.93 -18.99
CA GLY A 213 9.89 -5.08 -18.83
C GLY A 213 9.45 -5.25 -17.37
N TYR A 214 9.75 -6.43 -16.82
CA TYR A 214 9.37 -6.82 -15.47
C TYR A 214 10.51 -6.63 -14.47
N LEU A 215 10.16 -6.29 -13.23
CA LEU A 215 11.06 -6.42 -12.07
C LEU A 215 10.53 -7.53 -11.17
N HIS A 216 11.23 -8.66 -11.10
CA HIS A 216 10.90 -9.77 -10.22
C HIS A 216 11.85 -9.81 -9.03
N LEU A 217 11.30 -9.92 -7.82
CA LEU A 217 11.99 -10.10 -6.55
C LEU A 217 11.43 -11.34 -5.81
N ASP A 218 10.97 -12.33 -6.58
CA ASP A 218 10.28 -13.51 -6.05
C ASP A 218 11.20 -14.29 -5.10
N GLY A 219 10.76 -14.47 -3.85
CA GLY A 219 11.52 -15.15 -2.80
C GLY A 219 12.78 -14.44 -2.33
N ALA A 220 13.01 -13.18 -2.74
CA ALA A 220 14.17 -12.42 -2.31
C ALA A 220 14.12 -12.10 -0.80
N ARG A 221 15.29 -12.15 -0.15
CA ARG A 221 15.48 -11.73 1.25
C ARG A 221 16.45 -10.58 1.29
N ILE A 222 15.99 -9.42 1.75
CA ILE A 222 16.79 -8.20 1.83
C ILE A 222 16.83 -7.77 3.30
N THR A 223 18.01 -7.73 3.89
CA THR A 223 18.21 -7.31 5.27
C THR A 223 19.15 -6.12 5.29
N HIS A 224 18.74 -5.04 5.95
CA HIS A 224 19.59 -3.89 6.20
C HIS A 224 19.29 -3.31 7.57
N GLU A 225 20.26 -3.37 8.46
CA GLU A 225 20.19 -2.82 9.81
C GLU A 225 21.50 -2.08 10.11
N GLU A 226 21.40 -0.82 10.51
CA GLU A 226 22.54 -0.01 10.92
C GLU A 226 22.30 0.55 12.33
N PRO A 227 22.73 -0.19 13.37
CA PRO A 227 22.61 0.29 14.74
C PRO A 227 23.31 1.65 14.90
N ASN A 228 22.66 2.58 15.60
CA ASN A 228 23.17 3.93 15.89
C ASN A 228 23.26 4.90 14.69
N ARG A 229 22.66 4.57 13.55
CA ARG A 229 22.55 5.49 12.40
C ARG A 229 21.10 5.86 12.12
N PRO A 230 20.85 7.02 11.47
CA PRO A 230 19.54 7.32 10.94
C PRO A 230 19.10 6.18 10.03
N PRO A 231 17.91 5.65 10.24
CA PRO A 231 17.49 4.49 9.50
C PRO A 231 17.31 4.82 8.02
N THR A 232 17.80 3.91 7.18
CA THR A 232 17.66 3.96 5.73
C THR A 232 16.97 2.70 5.25
N PRO A 233 16.16 2.77 4.17
CA PRO A 233 15.43 1.62 3.69
C PRO A 233 16.37 0.53 3.19
N ALA A 234 16.04 -0.73 3.46
CA ALA A 234 16.76 -1.89 2.93
C ALA A 234 16.63 -1.99 1.41
N LEU A 235 15.43 -1.76 0.89
CA LEU A 235 15.17 -1.61 -0.55
C LEU A 235 14.83 -0.16 -0.86
N LEU A 236 15.78 0.57 -1.47
CA LEU A 236 15.61 1.96 -1.88
C LEU A 236 15.35 2.03 -3.38
N ALA A 237 14.12 2.29 -3.79
CA ALA A 237 13.68 2.31 -5.19
C ALA A 237 12.86 3.58 -5.53
N GLN A 238 13.31 4.73 -5.02
CA GLN A 238 12.66 6.02 -5.25
C GLN A 238 12.69 6.40 -6.73
N GLY A 239 11.55 6.80 -7.29
CA GLY A 239 11.44 7.18 -8.69
C GLY A 239 11.72 6.06 -9.69
N LEU A 240 11.73 4.80 -9.24
CA LEU A 240 11.84 3.61 -10.10
C LEU A 240 10.75 3.64 -11.18
N ARG A 241 11.12 3.31 -12.43
CA ARG A 241 10.16 3.12 -13.52
C ARG A 241 10.17 1.69 -13.99
N VAL A 242 9.00 1.07 -14.03
CA VAL A 242 8.81 -0.30 -14.54
C VAL A 242 7.71 -0.29 -15.59
N ASP A 243 8.06 -0.63 -16.81
CA ASP A 243 7.19 -0.50 -17.97
C ASP A 243 6.17 -1.65 -18.10
N THR A 244 6.35 -2.76 -17.38
CA THR A 244 5.35 -3.86 -17.35
C THR A 244 4.83 -4.18 -15.96
N GLY A 245 5.65 -4.59 -14.99
CA GLY A 245 5.12 -4.91 -13.65
C GLY A 245 6.19 -5.30 -12.65
N MET A 246 5.90 -5.09 -11.37
CA MET A 246 6.78 -5.46 -10.27
C MET A 246 6.15 -6.60 -9.47
N PHE A 247 6.86 -7.71 -9.36
CA PHE A 247 6.41 -8.92 -8.68
C PHE A 247 7.39 -9.30 -7.57
N ALA A 248 6.90 -9.44 -6.35
CA ALA A 248 7.66 -9.97 -5.23
C ALA A 248 6.80 -11.02 -4.51
N ARG A 249 6.65 -12.16 -5.17
CA ARG A 249 5.83 -13.29 -4.73
C ARG A 249 6.69 -14.32 -4.01
N ARG A 250 6.10 -15.47 -3.70
CA ARG A 250 6.87 -16.62 -3.24
C ARG A 250 7.84 -17.09 -4.33
N GLY A 251 9.07 -17.40 -3.94
CA GLY A 251 10.10 -17.97 -4.79
C GLY A 251 9.68 -19.31 -5.38
N ASN A 252 10.32 -19.69 -6.48
CA ASN A 252 9.99 -20.89 -7.24
C ASN A 252 10.77 -22.13 -6.76
N THR A 253 11.57 -21.98 -5.70
CA THR A 253 12.29 -23.08 -5.04
C THR A 253 11.33 -24.03 -4.31
N ARG A 254 11.80 -25.25 -3.98
CA ARG A 254 11.03 -26.20 -3.12
C ARG A 254 10.63 -25.57 -1.78
N ALA A 255 11.45 -24.65 -1.26
CA ALA A 255 11.18 -23.94 -0.02
C ALA A 255 10.05 -22.91 -0.14
N LYS A 256 9.71 -22.46 -1.37
CA LYS A 256 8.71 -21.43 -1.65
C LYS A 256 8.89 -20.20 -0.76
N ASN A 257 10.14 -19.72 -0.68
CA ASN A 257 10.53 -18.62 0.19
C ASN A 257 9.63 -17.41 -0.07
N ARG A 258 9.20 -16.73 0.98
CA ARG A 258 8.47 -15.46 0.85
C ARG A 258 9.43 -14.34 0.47
N PHE A 259 8.92 -13.29 -0.17
CA PHE A 259 9.64 -12.03 -0.23
C PHE A 259 9.70 -11.43 1.18
N THR A 260 10.91 -11.23 1.70
CA THR A 260 11.12 -10.73 3.06
C THR A 260 12.07 -9.55 3.03
N VAL A 261 11.66 -8.44 3.65
CA VAL A 261 12.51 -7.26 3.79
C VAL A 261 12.58 -6.85 5.26
N THR A 262 13.79 -6.81 5.81
CA THR A 262 14.08 -6.26 7.14
C THR A 262 14.83 -4.94 6.97
N GLY A 263 14.26 -3.85 7.47
CA GLY A 263 14.79 -2.49 7.30
C GLY A 263 14.00 -1.61 6.33
N GLY A 264 12.82 -2.05 5.90
CA GLY A 264 11.85 -1.24 5.14
C GLY A 264 12.10 -1.13 3.62
N VAL A 265 11.03 -0.77 2.91
CA VAL A 265 10.99 -0.59 1.45
C VAL A 265 10.55 0.83 1.11
N ASP A 266 11.27 1.51 0.20
CA ASP A 266 10.90 2.84 -0.28
C ASP A 266 10.74 2.86 -1.81
N LEU A 267 9.49 2.98 -2.25
CA LEU A 267 9.04 3.11 -3.64
C LEU A 267 8.46 4.50 -3.92
N SER A 268 8.85 5.52 -3.15
CA SER A 268 8.28 6.87 -3.28
C SER A 268 8.47 7.42 -4.68
N GLY A 269 7.38 7.92 -5.27
CA GLY A 269 7.36 8.47 -6.62
C GLY A 269 7.65 7.46 -7.74
N ALA A 270 7.67 6.16 -7.46
CA ALA A 270 7.82 5.15 -8.49
C ALA A 270 6.62 5.13 -9.46
N ALA A 271 6.87 4.76 -10.71
CA ALA A 271 5.86 4.62 -11.75
C ALA A 271 5.90 3.21 -12.33
N ILE A 272 4.82 2.46 -12.16
CA ILE A 272 4.68 1.07 -12.60
C ILE A 272 3.49 0.99 -13.55
N LYS A 273 3.73 0.67 -14.82
CA LYS A 273 2.65 0.64 -15.82
C LYS A 273 1.68 -0.53 -15.61
N GLY A 274 2.13 -1.70 -15.20
CA GLY A 274 1.22 -2.78 -14.78
C GLY A 274 1.06 -2.83 -13.28
N GLY A 275 1.06 -4.04 -12.71
CA GLY A 275 0.77 -4.24 -11.30
C GLY A 275 1.99 -4.18 -10.38
N LEU A 276 1.73 -3.83 -9.12
CA LEU A 276 2.66 -4.02 -7.99
C LEU A 276 2.12 -5.17 -7.13
N MET A 277 2.75 -6.33 -7.23
CA MET A 277 2.31 -7.56 -6.57
C MET A 277 3.27 -7.93 -5.44
N LEU A 278 2.87 -7.70 -4.19
CA LEU A 278 3.63 -8.04 -2.98
C LEU A 278 2.88 -9.03 -2.08
N ALA A 279 1.97 -9.83 -2.66
CA ALA A 279 1.15 -10.79 -1.92
C ALA A 279 2.02 -11.73 -1.06
N ASP A 280 1.57 -12.01 0.16
CA ASP A 280 2.26 -12.81 1.18
C ASP A 280 3.64 -12.27 1.64
N ALA A 281 4.02 -11.02 1.32
CA ALA A 281 5.31 -10.47 1.73
C ALA A 281 5.40 -10.22 3.25
N ASP A 282 6.58 -10.44 3.80
CA ASP A 282 6.91 -10.15 5.19
C ASP A 282 7.81 -8.91 5.25
N LEU A 283 7.28 -7.79 5.74
CA LEU A 283 7.95 -6.50 5.81
C LEU A 283 8.22 -6.13 7.27
N VAL A 284 9.46 -6.32 7.69
CA VAL A 284 9.90 -6.11 9.07
C VAL A 284 10.60 -4.77 9.19
N GLU A 285 10.07 -3.94 10.08
CA GLU A 285 10.70 -2.73 10.60
C GLU A 285 10.67 -2.77 12.14
N ASP A 286 11.85 -2.74 12.76
CA ASP A 286 12.08 -2.89 14.19
C ASP A 286 12.33 -1.54 14.91
N HIS A 287 12.54 -0.45 14.18
CA HIS A 287 12.78 0.89 14.73
C HIS A 287 11.57 1.84 14.66
N GLY A 288 10.36 1.29 14.47
CA GLY A 288 9.10 2.03 14.53
C GLY A 288 8.79 2.91 13.31
N GLN A 289 9.44 2.66 12.17
CA GLN A 289 9.26 3.44 10.96
C GLN A 289 8.24 2.84 9.98
N THR A 290 8.37 3.25 8.72
CA THR A 290 7.57 2.81 7.60
C THR A 290 8.18 1.53 7.02
N ALA A 291 7.44 0.42 7.09
CA ALA A 291 7.83 -0.85 6.47
C ALA A 291 7.72 -0.79 4.94
N LEU A 292 6.71 -0.08 4.41
CA LEU A 292 6.56 0.20 2.98
C LEU A 292 6.17 1.67 2.77
N ARG A 293 7.06 2.47 2.19
CA ARG A 293 6.80 3.84 1.77
C ARG A 293 6.56 3.84 0.26
N ALA A 294 5.34 4.10 -0.17
CA ALA A 294 4.94 4.24 -1.57
C ALA A 294 4.17 5.56 -1.75
N ASP A 295 4.66 6.63 -1.13
CA ASP A 295 4.09 7.96 -1.25
C ASP A 295 4.24 8.45 -2.70
N HIS A 296 3.17 9.02 -3.25
CA HIS A 296 3.10 9.49 -4.64
C HIS A 296 3.37 8.43 -5.73
N ILE A 297 3.27 7.14 -5.39
CA ILE A 297 3.40 6.06 -6.39
C ILE A 297 2.29 6.17 -7.45
N SER A 298 2.62 5.85 -8.70
CA SER A 298 1.66 5.71 -9.80
C SER A 298 1.68 4.27 -10.32
N VAL A 299 0.54 3.59 -10.28
CA VAL A 299 0.37 2.20 -10.74
C VAL A 299 -0.81 2.15 -11.70
N GLU A 300 -0.61 1.84 -12.98
CA GLU A 300 -1.75 1.74 -13.93
C GLU A 300 -2.46 0.37 -13.84
N GLY A 301 -1.77 -0.67 -13.36
CA GLY A 301 -2.39 -1.92 -12.94
C GLY A 301 -2.96 -1.86 -11.52
N GLY A 302 -3.11 -3.02 -10.90
CA GLY A 302 -3.49 -3.15 -9.49
C GLY A 302 -2.29 -3.17 -8.54
N VAL A 303 -2.54 -2.83 -7.28
CA VAL A 303 -1.63 -3.06 -6.16
C VAL A 303 -2.18 -4.20 -5.32
N ASP A 304 -1.45 -5.30 -5.24
CA ASP A 304 -1.82 -6.46 -4.44
C ASP A 304 -0.90 -6.60 -3.23
N LEU A 305 -1.47 -6.33 -2.06
CA LEU A 305 -0.84 -6.50 -0.74
C LEU A 305 -1.57 -7.59 0.07
N SER A 306 -2.27 -8.52 -0.59
CA SER A 306 -3.00 -9.59 0.09
C SER A 306 -2.06 -10.44 0.97
N GLY A 307 -2.48 -10.74 2.19
CA GLY A 307 -1.69 -11.54 3.13
C GLY A 307 -0.36 -10.94 3.61
N VAL A 308 -0.04 -9.68 3.26
CA VAL A 308 1.18 -9.00 3.70
C VAL A 308 1.19 -8.86 5.21
N THR A 309 2.33 -9.13 5.85
CA THR A 309 2.56 -8.82 7.26
C THR A 309 3.57 -7.69 7.37
N ALA A 310 3.18 -6.56 7.97
CA ALA A 310 4.05 -5.40 8.16
C ALA A 310 4.08 -4.97 9.63
N SER A 311 5.25 -5.01 10.27
CA SER A 311 5.42 -4.53 11.65
C SER A 311 5.42 -3.00 11.75
N GLY A 312 5.87 -2.32 10.69
CA GLY A 312 5.84 -0.85 10.56
C GLY A 312 4.62 -0.31 9.81
N ALA A 313 4.63 1.00 9.52
CA ALA A 313 3.58 1.63 8.73
C ALA A 313 3.68 1.28 7.23
N VAL A 314 2.54 1.11 6.57
CA VAL A 314 2.40 1.09 5.11
C VAL A 314 1.81 2.42 4.68
N ARG A 315 2.54 3.14 3.82
CA ARG A 315 2.16 4.47 3.35
C ARG A 315 1.95 4.46 1.84
N LEU A 316 0.78 4.89 1.43
CA LEU A 316 0.31 5.08 0.06
C LEU A 316 -0.19 6.53 -0.11
N ASN A 317 0.46 7.48 0.57
CA ASN A 317 -0.02 8.86 0.60
C ASN A 317 -0.04 9.43 -0.81
N SER A 318 -1.18 9.96 -1.22
CA SER A 318 -1.37 10.57 -2.54
C SER A 318 -0.99 9.63 -3.70
N ALA A 319 -1.07 8.30 -3.49
CA ALA A 319 -0.88 7.29 -4.51
C ALA A 319 -1.97 7.41 -5.61
N ARG A 320 -1.62 7.04 -6.84
CA ARG A 320 -2.54 6.91 -7.96
C ARG A 320 -2.52 5.47 -8.43
N ILE A 321 -3.63 4.77 -8.28
CA ILE A 321 -3.77 3.35 -8.63
C ILE A 321 -4.98 3.26 -9.56
N VAL A 322 -4.77 2.90 -10.82
CA VAL A 322 -5.88 2.78 -11.78
C VAL A 322 -6.63 1.46 -11.55
N GLY A 323 -5.91 0.37 -11.28
CA GLY A 323 -6.49 -0.91 -10.91
C GLY A 323 -6.97 -0.99 -9.45
N PRO A 324 -7.23 -2.21 -8.94
CA PRO A 324 -7.63 -2.40 -7.54
C PRO A 324 -6.45 -2.23 -6.58
N LEU A 325 -6.77 -1.86 -5.33
CA LEU A 325 -5.89 -1.98 -4.17
C LEU A 325 -6.41 -3.11 -3.28
N THR A 326 -5.72 -4.24 -3.28
CA THR A 326 -6.11 -5.43 -2.52
C THR A 326 -5.30 -5.53 -1.23
N LEU A 327 -5.97 -5.48 -0.08
CA LEU A 327 -5.38 -5.64 1.26
C LEU A 327 -5.97 -6.86 2.00
N SER A 328 -6.65 -7.75 1.27
CA SER A 328 -7.33 -8.94 1.80
C SER A 328 -6.38 -9.79 2.66
N GLY A 329 -6.76 -10.03 3.91
CA GLY A 329 -5.95 -10.81 4.85
C GLY A 329 -4.62 -10.17 5.29
N ALA A 330 -4.33 -8.92 4.91
CA ALA A 330 -3.09 -8.25 5.31
C ALA A 330 -3.11 -7.84 6.79
N ARG A 331 -1.96 -7.93 7.46
CA ARG A 331 -1.75 -7.60 8.88
C ARG A 331 -0.77 -6.45 8.99
N LEU A 332 -1.29 -5.25 9.23
CA LEU A 332 -0.51 -4.02 9.20
C LEU A 332 -0.53 -3.32 10.56
N GLY A 333 0.55 -2.64 10.92
CA GLY A 333 0.53 -1.70 12.04
C GLY A 333 -0.37 -0.49 11.72
N THR A 334 0.03 0.31 10.73
CA THR A 334 -0.72 1.49 10.26
C THR A 334 -0.81 1.46 8.74
N LEU A 335 -1.98 1.78 8.19
CA LEU A 335 -2.17 2.07 6.76
C LEU A 335 -2.50 3.55 6.58
N ASP A 336 -1.59 4.31 5.98
CA ASP A 336 -1.83 5.69 5.53
C ASP A 336 -2.05 5.71 4.02
N ALA A 337 -3.30 5.74 3.58
CA ALA A 337 -3.69 5.94 2.19
C ALA A 337 -4.32 7.33 1.99
N SER A 338 -3.93 8.31 2.81
CA SER A 338 -4.49 9.66 2.72
C SER A 338 -4.21 10.30 1.35
N GLY A 339 -5.23 10.85 0.73
CA GLY A 339 -5.17 11.44 -0.61
C GLY A 339 -5.00 10.43 -1.75
N ALA A 340 -4.96 9.13 -1.47
CA ALA A 340 -4.85 8.10 -2.51
C ALA A 340 -6.07 8.14 -3.45
N ARG A 341 -5.83 7.94 -4.74
CA ARG A 341 -6.87 7.78 -5.76
C ARG A 341 -6.76 6.37 -6.31
N VAL A 342 -7.74 5.53 -5.98
CA VAL A 342 -7.91 4.19 -6.51
C VAL A 342 -9.06 4.26 -7.51
N GLU A 343 -8.82 4.08 -8.80
CA GLU A 343 -9.91 4.07 -9.79
C GLU A 343 -10.64 2.71 -9.79
N GLY A 344 -9.99 1.66 -9.32
CA GLY A 344 -10.60 0.36 -9.06
C GLY A 344 -11.21 0.22 -7.66
N ALA A 345 -11.32 -1.03 -7.22
CA ALA A 345 -11.82 -1.37 -5.89
C ALA A 345 -10.70 -1.35 -4.84
N MET A 346 -11.04 -0.96 -3.62
CA MET A 346 -10.19 -1.08 -2.44
C MET A 346 -10.78 -2.17 -1.53
N PHE A 347 -10.05 -3.28 -1.38
CA PHE A 347 -10.49 -4.45 -0.60
C PHE A 347 -9.78 -4.49 0.75
N CYS A 348 -10.51 -4.23 1.83
CA CYS A 348 -10.08 -4.31 3.22
C CYS A 348 -10.90 -5.40 3.95
N ASN A 349 -10.79 -6.64 3.47
CA ASN A 349 -11.63 -7.77 3.88
C ASN A 349 -10.79 -9.03 4.21
N GLU A 350 -11.46 -10.17 4.38
CA GLU A 350 -10.84 -11.50 4.51
C GLU A 350 -9.81 -11.59 5.66
N GLY A 351 -10.11 -10.95 6.79
CA GLY A 351 -9.22 -10.95 7.96
C GLY A 351 -8.10 -9.92 7.88
N PHE A 352 -8.28 -8.88 7.05
CA PHE A 352 -7.46 -7.67 7.10
C PHE A 352 -7.46 -7.09 8.52
N THR A 353 -6.29 -6.72 9.04
CA THR A 353 -6.18 -6.07 10.35
C THR A 353 -5.20 -4.91 10.28
N ALA A 354 -5.60 -3.75 10.80
CA ALA A 354 -4.73 -2.60 11.00
C ALA A 354 -5.02 -1.93 12.35
N HIS A 355 -3.99 -1.49 13.08
CA HIS A 355 -4.21 -0.69 14.31
C HIS A 355 -4.75 0.70 13.96
N SER A 356 -4.25 1.31 12.87
CA SER A 356 -4.72 2.60 12.37
C SER A 356 -4.93 2.58 10.85
N LEU A 357 -6.03 3.18 10.39
CA LEU A 357 -6.37 3.37 8.99
C LEU A 357 -6.68 4.84 8.70
N ASP A 358 -5.87 5.47 7.85
CA ASP A 358 -6.09 6.84 7.39
C ASP A 358 -6.48 6.85 5.91
N LEU A 359 -7.75 7.21 5.64
CA LEU A 359 -8.32 7.34 4.30
C LEU A 359 -8.70 8.80 4.00
N ARG A 360 -8.14 9.77 4.75
CA ARG A 360 -8.50 11.18 4.58
C ARG A 360 -8.28 11.62 3.13
N ARG A 361 -9.30 12.23 2.53
CA ARG A 361 -9.30 12.70 1.13
C ARG A 361 -9.00 11.61 0.09
N ALA A 362 -9.04 10.34 0.48
CA ALA A 362 -8.87 9.23 -0.46
C ALA A 362 -10.15 9.03 -1.29
N ARG A 363 -9.99 8.44 -2.47
CA ARG A 363 -11.08 8.12 -3.40
C ARG A 363 -10.92 6.70 -3.91
N THR A 364 -12.01 5.95 -3.96
CA THR A 364 -12.05 4.60 -4.53
C THR A 364 -13.33 4.43 -5.34
N ALA A 365 -13.35 3.66 -6.44
CA ALA A 365 -14.62 3.37 -7.11
C ALA A 365 -15.49 2.48 -6.22
N THR A 366 -14.92 1.38 -5.73
CA THR A 366 -15.59 0.48 -4.79
C THR A 366 -14.80 0.42 -3.50
N PHE A 367 -15.46 0.53 -2.36
CA PHE A 367 -14.89 0.19 -1.06
C PHE A 367 -15.52 -1.10 -0.56
N GLU A 368 -14.69 -2.10 -0.30
CA GLU A 368 -15.12 -3.38 0.26
C GLU A 368 -14.45 -3.62 1.60
N ASP A 369 -15.25 -3.87 2.63
CA ASP A 369 -14.77 -4.20 3.97
C ASP A 369 -15.71 -5.18 4.68
N ASP A 370 -15.23 -5.73 5.78
CA ASP A 370 -16.04 -6.51 6.72
C ASP A 370 -15.84 -6.02 8.15
N ALA A 371 -16.79 -6.34 9.04
CA ALA A 371 -16.78 -5.83 10.41
C ALA A 371 -15.62 -6.37 11.26
N ALA A 372 -15.07 -7.54 10.94
CA ALA A 372 -13.89 -8.08 11.62
C ALA A 372 -12.61 -7.35 11.21
N SER A 373 -12.63 -6.71 10.04
CA SER A 373 -11.51 -5.97 9.45
C SER A 373 -11.46 -4.48 9.85
N TRP A 374 -12.31 -4.03 10.78
CA TRP A 374 -12.35 -2.63 11.19
C TRP A 374 -11.25 -2.28 12.19
N PRO A 375 -10.48 -1.20 11.94
CA PRO A 375 -9.35 -0.80 12.78
C PRO A 375 -9.80 -0.16 14.10
N ASP A 376 -8.86 -0.05 15.05
CA ASP A 376 -9.07 0.67 16.31
C ASP A 376 -9.15 2.18 16.07
N LYS A 377 -8.22 2.71 15.27
CA LYS A 377 -8.12 4.13 14.91
C LYS A 377 -8.45 4.31 13.44
N LEU A 378 -9.35 5.25 13.16
CA LEU A 378 -9.88 5.47 11.82
C LEU A 378 -9.94 6.96 11.51
N ARG A 379 -9.55 7.37 10.30
CA ARG A 379 -9.67 8.74 9.81
C ARG A 379 -10.30 8.75 8.42
N LEU A 380 -11.46 9.39 8.27
CA LEU A 380 -12.30 9.33 7.06
C LEU A 380 -12.57 10.69 6.44
N ASP A 381 -12.08 11.78 7.01
CA ASP A 381 -12.39 13.13 6.53
C ASP A 381 -12.08 13.31 5.03
N GLY A 382 -13.11 13.52 4.21
CA GLY A 382 -13.01 13.65 2.76
C GLY A 382 -12.88 12.34 1.99
N PHE A 383 -13.01 11.18 2.65
CA PHE A 383 -13.04 9.88 1.99
C PHE A 383 -14.33 9.73 1.17
N VAL A 384 -14.19 9.35 -0.10
CA VAL A 384 -15.32 9.13 -1.01
C VAL A 384 -15.20 7.80 -1.74
N TYR A 385 -16.35 7.18 -1.98
CA TYR A 385 -16.48 5.92 -2.71
C TYR A 385 -17.76 5.91 -3.53
N ASP A 386 -17.72 5.38 -4.75
CA ASP A 386 -18.90 5.30 -5.60
C ASP A 386 -19.81 4.13 -5.19
N GLU A 387 -19.20 3.03 -4.77
CA GLU A 387 -19.87 1.83 -4.25
C GLU A 387 -19.30 1.40 -2.89
N LEU A 388 -20.19 0.83 -2.07
CA LEU A 388 -19.84 0.18 -0.81
C LEU A 388 -20.38 -1.25 -0.88
N MET A 389 -19.48 -2.24 -0.85
CA MET A 389 -19.82 -3.65 -1.03
C MET A 389 -19.30 -4.51 0.14
N PRO A 390 -20.10 -5.46 0.66
CA PRO A 390 -21.56 -5.44 0.57
C PRO A 390 -22.11 -4.13 1.18
N LEU A 391 -23.33 -3.71 0.81
CA LEU A 391 -23.95 -2.54 1.43
C LEU A 391 -24.70 -2.95 2.72
N PRO A 392 -24.14 -2.71 3.92
CA PRO A 392 -24.78 -3.11 5.18
C PRO A 392 -26.05 -2.29 5.47
N THR A 393 -26.71 -2.55 6.59
CA THR A 393 -27.70 -1.61 7.14
C THR A 393 -27.00 -0.45 7.85
N ALA A 394 -27.66 0.69 8.00
CA ALA A 394 -27.10 1.84 8.70
C ALA A 394 -26.76 1.49 10.16
N GLY A 395 -27.61 0.67 10.82
CA GLY A 395 -27.37 0.22 12.19
C GLY A 395 -26.05 -0.56 12.34
N MET A 396 -25.71 -1.39 11.34
CA MET A 396 -24.44 -2.11 11.32
C MET A 396 -23.27 -1.17 11.00
N ARG A 397 -23.44 -0.19 10.11
CA ARG A 397 -22.33 0.67 9.63
C ARG A 397 -21.99 1.86 10.54
N LEU A 398 -22.96 2.39 11.28
CA LEU A 398 -22.76 3.57 12.13
C LEU A 398 -21.65 3.39 13.20
N PRO A 399 -21.49 2.22 13.85
CA PRO A 399 -20.36 1.97 14.75
C PRO A 399 -18.98 2.13 14.08
N TRP A 400 -18.86 1.87 12.77
CA TRP A 400 -17.61 2.12 12.04
C TRP A 400 -17.32 3.61 11.93
N LEU A 401 -18.30 4.42 11.50
CA LEU A 401 -18.17 5.89 11.43
C LEU A 401 -17.90 6.53 12.80
N ALA A 402 -18.36 5.90 13.88
CA ALA A 402 -18.17 6.41 15.24
C ALA A 402 -16.73 6.23 15.77
N ARG A 403 -15.88 5.45 15.08
CA ARG A 403 -14.45 5.26 15.44
C ARG A 403 -13.58 6.47 15.10
N ASP A 404 -14.03 7.33 14.19
CA ASP A 404 -13.36 8.60 13.89
C ASP A 404 -13.94 9.74 14.74
N ALA A 405 -13.19 10.83 14.84
CA ALA A 405 -13.71 12.11 15.30
C ALA A 405 -14.91 12.54 14.44
N TYR A 406 -15.89 13.21 15.04
CA TYR A 406 -17.09 13.61 14.30
C TYR A 406 -16.75 14.58 13.16
N GLN A 407 -17.08 14.17 11.94
CA GLN A 407 -17.09 15.00 10.74
C GLN A 407 -18.42 14.82 10.00
N PRO A 408 -19.01 15.88 9.41
CA PRO A 408 -20.26 15.76 8.67
C PRO A 408 -20.16 14.89 7.41
N GLN A 409 -19.08 15.03 6.65
CA GLN A 409 -18.95 14.48 5.29
C GLN A 409 -19.05 12.93 5.24
N PRO A 410 -18.42 12.13 6.12
CA PRO A 410 -18.55 10.67 6.08
C PRO A 410 -19.98 10.16 6.26
N TYR A 411 -20.80 10.88 7.05
CA TYR A 411 -22.22 10.56 7.23
C TYR A 411 -23.04 10.91 5.98
N GLU A 412 -22.74 12.04 5.34
CA GLU A 412 -23.39 12.47 4.11
C GLU A 412 -23.08 11.53 2.95
N GLN A 413 -21.83 11.09 2.81
CA GLN A 413 -21.40 10.08 1.83
C GLN A 413 -22.22 8.79 1.97
N LEU A 414 -22.31 8.24 3.19
CA LEU A 414 -23.06 7.01 3.45
C LEU A 414 -24.57 7.20 3.22
N ALA A 415 -25.14 8.33 3.67
CA ALA A 415 -26.55 8.64 3.47
C ALA A 415 -26.91 8.82 1.99
N ALA A 416 -26.01 9.42 1.20
CA ALA A 416 -26.15 9.54 -0.25
C ALA A 416 -26.14 8.17 -0.91
N ARG A 417 -25.26 7.25 -0.49
CA ARG A 417 -25.25 5.88 -1.07
C ARG A 417 -26.54 5.12 -0.82
N TYR A 418 -27.07 5.16 0.40
CA TYR A 418 -28.35 4.53 0.70
C TYR A 418 -29.50 5.11 -0.14
N ARG A 419 -29.49 6.42 -0.38
CA ARG A 419 -30.49 7.07 -1.23
C ARG A 419 -30.37 6.64 -2.69
N ALA A 420 -29.15 6.56 -3.22
CA ALA A 420 -28.89 6.17 -4.61
C ALA A 420 -29.41 4.75 -4.92
N VAL A 421 -29.40 3.84 -3.94
CA VAL A 421 -29.95 2.47 -4.10
C VAL A 421 -31.40 2.30 -3.62
N GLY A 422 -32.11 3.40 -3.33
CA GLY A 422 -33.52 3.38 -2.90
C GLY A 422 -33.77 2.98 -1.42
N ARG A 423 -32.71 2.85 -0.59
CA ARG A 423 -32.82 2.53 0.85
C ARG A 423 -32.99 3.79 1.71
N ASP A 424 -34.04 4.57 1.46
CA ASP A 424 -34.27 5.85 2.14
C ASP A 424 -34.45 5.78 3.66
N GLY A 425 -34.98 4.65 4.16
CA GLY A 425 -35.07 4.38 5.60
C GLY A 425 -33.69 4.43 6.26
N GLU A 426 -32.70 3.79 5.64
CA GLU A 426 -31.32 3.75 6.12
C GLU A 426 -30.64 5.12 5.96
N SER A 427 -30.87 5.82 4.85
CA SER A 427 -30.38 7.20 4.65
C SER A 427 -30.81 8.14 5.78
N ARG A 428 -32.10 8.12 6.15
CA ARG A 428 -32.63 8.93 7.27
C ARG A 428 -32.04 8.53 8.62
N ARG A 429 -31.79 7.23 8.85
CA ARG A 429 -31.13 6.74 10.07
C ARG A 429 -29.71 7.29 10.20
N VAL A 430 -28.94 7.33 9.10
CA VAL A 430 -27.58 7.90 9.09
C VAL A 430 -27.61 9.39 9.37
N LEU A 431 -28.47 10.16 8.70
CA LEU A 431 -28.58 11.61 8.92
C LEU A 431 -29.09 11.96 10.33
N LEU A 432 -29.97 11.13 10.91
CA LEU A 432 -30.36 11.27 12.31
C LEU A 432 -29.16 11.05 13.25
N ALA A 433 -28.35 10.02 12.99
CA ALA A 433 -27.14 9.76 13.77
C ALA A 433 -26.12 10.91 13.64
N GLN A 434 -25.98 11.49 12.45
CA GLN A 434 -25.17 12.69 12.20
C GLN A 434 -25.62 13.85 13.09
N GLN A 435 -26.92 14.17 13.15
CA GLN A 435 -27.43 15.24 14.01
C GLN A 435 -27.21 14.97 15.50
N ARG A 436 -27.33 13.71 15.95
CA ARG A 436 -27.03 13.33 17.33
C ARG A 436 -25.56 13.57 17.70
N ARG A 437 -24.63 13.20 16.82
CA ARG A 437 -23.20 13.46 17.02
C ARG A 437 -22.87 14.95 16.97
N ARG A 438 -23.49 15.71 16.05
CA ARG A 438 -23.38 17.18 16.03
C ARG A 438 -23.82 17.82 17.34
N ARG A 439 -24.92 17.31 17.93
CA ARG A 439 -25.43 17.78 19.23
C ARG A 439 -24.43 17.53 20.36
N GLU A 440 -23.73 16.40 20.37
CA GLU A 440 -22.72 16.11 21.41
C GLU A 440 -21.61 17.17 21.46
N ALA A 441 -21.23 17.71 20.30
CA ALA A 441 -20.26 18.79 20.16
C ALA A 441 -20.83 20.20 20.45
N ALA A 442 -22.14 20.36 20.66
CA ALA A 442 -22.78 21.65 20.84
C ALA A 442 -22.73 22.19 22.29
N GLY A 443 -22.94 23.50 22.46
CA GLY A 443 -23.13 24.14 23.77
C GLY A 443 -24.44 23.75 24.44
N LEU A 444 -24.58 24.03 25.75
CA LEU A 444 -25.73 23.64 26.58
C LEU A 444 -27.13 24.03 26.01
N PRO A 445 -27.40 25.27 25.57
CA PRO A 445 -28.72 25.63 25.06
C PRO A 445 -29.04 24.89 23.75
N ALA A 446 -28.06 24.74 22.86
CA ALA A 446 -28.21 23.99 21.61
C ALA A 446 -28.40 22.48 21.86
N LYS A 447 -27.78 21.94 22.92
CA LYS A 447 -28.01 20.56 23.37
C LYS A 447 -29.43 20.34 23.85
N ALA A 448 -29.96 21.22 24.71
CA ALA A 448 -31.33 21.13 25.20
C ALA A 448 -32.36 21.22 24.06
N TRP A 449 -32.16 22.16 23.14
CA TRP A 449 -32.99 22.30 21.94
C TRP A 449 -32.91 21.05 21.04
N GLY A 450 -31.71 20.52 20.80
CA GLY A 450 -31.53 19.29 20.05
C GLY A 450 -32.13 18.04 20.73
N LEU A 451 -32.16 17.98 22.06
CA LEU A 451 -32.85 16.91 22.80
C LEU A 451 -34.37 16.99 22.59
N LEU A 452 -34.94 18.20 22.67
CA LEU A 452 -36.35 18.44 22.39
C LEU A 452 -36.71 18.02 20.95
N GLN A 453 -35.89 18.39 19.96
CA GLN A 453 -36.10 18.03 18.55
C GLN A 453 -36.00 16.51 18.30
N ASP A 454 -35.06 15.82 18.96
CA ASP A 454 -34.89 14.37 18.85
C ASP A 454 -36.09 13.62 19.45
N ALA A 455 -36.58 14.07 20.62
CA ALA A 455 -37.70 13.47 21.33
C ALA A 455 -39.07 13.70 20.65
N THR A 456 -39.27 14.87 20.04
CA THR A 456 -40.55 15.23 19.42
C THR A 456 -40.68 14.66 18.00
N VAL A 457 -39.70 14.90 17.14
CA VAL A 457 -39.81 14.62 15.69
C VAL A 457 -38.56 13.98 15.09
N GLY A 458 -37.56 13.63 15.91
CA GLY A 458 -36.30 13.05 15.46
C GLY A 458 -35.56 13.96 14.47
N TYR A 459 -35.47 15.27 14.73
CA TYR A 459 -34.95 16.27 13.79
C TYR A 459 -35.66 16.29 12.41
N GLY A 460 -36.93 15.86 12.36
CA GLY A 460 -37.70 15.75 11.12
C GLY A 460 -37.50 14.43 10.36
N TYR A 461 -36.67 13.52 10.86
CA TYR A 461 -36.45 12.20 10.27
C TYR A 461 -37.44 11.13 10.77
N ARG A 462 -38.20 11.40 11.84
CA ARG A 462 -39.22 10.50 12.42
C ARG A 462 -40.57 11.22 12.63
N PRO A 463 -41.25 11.70 11.57
CA PRO A 463 -42.46 12.51 11.69
C PRO A 463 -43.65 11.78 12.36
N TRP A 464 -43.67 10.44 12.35
CA TRP A 464 -44.70 9.65 13.01
C TRP A 464 -44.74 9.84 14.54
N LEU A 465 -43.63 10.27 15.16
CA LEU A 465 -43.60 10.62 16.58
C LEU A 465 -44.53 11.81 16.88
N ALA A 466 -44.69 12.75 15.95
CA ALA A 466 -45.64 13.84 16.10
C ALA A 466 -47.08 13.33 16.23
N GLY A 467 -47.44 12.27 15.50
CA GLY A 467 -48.73 11.60 15.62
C GLY A 467 -48.92 10.95 17.00
N LEU A 468 -47.89 10.29 17.54
CA LEU A 468 -47.95 9.74 18.90
C LEU A 468 -48.08 10.82 19.97
N TRP A 469 -47.38 11.95 19.82
CA TRP A 469 -47.52 13.09 20.72
C TRP A 469 -48.92 13.70 20.66
N LEU A 470 -49.50 13.83 19.45
CA LEU A 470 -50.90 14.28 19.29
C LEU A 470 -51.88 13.33 19.98
N LEU A 471 -51.72 12.01 19.81
CA LEU A 471 -52.55 11.02 20.51
C LEU A 471 -52.38 11.08 22.03
N GLY A 472 -51.15 11.23 22.52
CA GLY A 472 -50.86 11.37 23.94
C GLY A 472 -51.46 12.63 24.55
N LEU A 473 -51.34 13.78 23.87
CA LEU A 473 -51.97 15.03 24.28
C LEU A 473 -53.50 14.94 24.23
N LEU A 474 -54.05 14.25 23.24
CA LEU A 474 -55.49 14.00 23.15
C LEU A 474 -55.98 13.20 24.35
N ALA A 475 -55.30 12.12 24.71
CA ALA A 475 -55.63 11.31 25.88
C ALA A 475 -55.51 12.11 27.18
N ALA A 476 -54.38 12.82 27.38
CA ALA A 476 -54.14 13.60 28.59
C ALA A 476 -55.13 14.75 28.76
N GLY A 477 -55.40 15.50 27.70
CA GLY A 477 -56.41 16.56 27.70
C GLY A 477 -57.81 16.01 27.97
N SER A 478 -58.17 14.87 27.35
CA SER A 478 -59.48 14.24 27.57
C SER A 478 -59.67 13.83 29.03
N VAL A 479 -58.63 13.27 29.69
CA VAL A 479 -58.68 12.92 31.11
C VAL A 479 -58.81 14.16 32.00
N TYR A 480 -58.04 15.21 31.70
CA TYR A 480 -58.12 16.46 32.45
C TYR A 480 -59.50 17.11 32.33
N PHE A 481 -60.02 17.25 31.12
CA PHE A 481 -61.31 17.88 30.87
C PHE A 481 -62.50 17.02 31.29
N ALA A 482 -62.35 15.70 31.42
CA ALA A 482 -63.36 14.84 32.04
C ALA A 482 -63.48 15.05 33.57
N SER A 483 -62.45 15.61 34.22
CA SER A 483 -62.49 15.95 35.65
C SER A 483 -62.72 17.44 35.90
N HIS A 484 -62.40 18.30 34.93
CA HIS A 484 -62.51 19.75 35.02
C HIS A 484 -63.34 20.28 33.86
N HIS A 485 -64.66 20.23 34.02
CA HIS A 485 -65.60 20.62 32.98
C HIS A 485 -65.58 22.15 32.80
N PRO A 486 -65.33 22.67 31.58
CA PRO A 486 -65.46 24.09 31.29
C PRO A 486 -66.92 24.55 31.43
N ALA A 487 -67.13 25.85 31.63
CA ALA A 487 -68.49 26.39 31.73
C ALA A 487 -69.11 26.57 30.33
N PRO A 488 -70.43 26.35 30.14
CA PRO A 488 -71.08 26.58 28.85
C PRO A 488 -71.14 28.08 28.53
N LEU A 489 -70.92 28.44 27.26
CA LEU A 489 -70.97 29.82 26.76
C LEU A 489 -72.40 30.29 26.39
N GLY A 490 -73.39 29.40 26.40
CA GLY A 490 -74.80 29.70 26.09
C GLY A 490 -75.75 28.53 26.36
N THR A 491 -77.05 28.72 26.15
CA THR A 491 -78.13 27.78 26.54
C THR A 491 -78.58 26.81 25.44
N GLY A 492 -77.77 26.60 24.38
CA GLY A 492 -78.14 25.76 23.21
C GLY A 492 -76.99 25.04 22.49
N GLY A 493 -75.89 24.74 23.18
CA GLY A 493 -74.71 24.06 22.61
C GLY A 493 -74.74 22.52 22.69
N PRO A 494 -73.82 21.82 22.00
CA PRO A 494 -73.70 20.37 22.09
C PRO A 494 -73.36 19.93 23.52
N HIS A 495 -73.81 18.73 23.92
CA HIS A 495 -73.40 18.12 25.18
C HIS A 495 -71.87 18.03 25.27
N PHE A 496 -71.33 18.38 26.44
CA PHE A 496 -69.88 18.36 26.65
C PHE A 496 -69.33 16.96 26.45
N ASN A 497 -68.39 16.82 25.53
CA ASN A 497 -67.64 15.59 25.34
C ASN A 497 -66.15 15.92 25.48
N PRO A 498 -65.45 15.42 26.52
CA PRO A 498 -64.08 15.82 26.80
C PRO A 498 -63.09 15.40 25.71
N VAL A 499 -63.36 14.29 25.00
CA VAL A 499 -62.54 13.84 23.87
C VAL A 499 -62.73 14.75 22.67
N ALA A 500 -63.98 15.03 22.29
CA ALA A 500 -64.28 15.91 21.17
C ALA A 500 -63.81 17.35 21.43
N TYR A 501 -63.96 17.85 22.66
CA TYR A 501 -63.44 19.15 23.08
C TYR A 501 -61.91 19.22 22.99
N THR A 502 -61.20 18.20 23.47
CA THR A 502 -59.73 18.14 23.38
C THR A 502 -59.26 18.02 21.93
N LEU A 503 -59.97 17.25 21.10
CA LEU A 503 -59.67 17.10 19.68
C LEU A 503 -59.85 18.43 18.92
N ASP A 504 -60.91 19.18 19.23
CA ASP A 504 -61.16 20.53 18.69
C ASP A 504 -60.06 21.54 19.03
N LEU A 505 -59.40 21.37 20.18
CA LEU A 505 -58.25 22.21 20.56
C LEU A 505 -56.96 21.79 19.86
N LEU A 506 -56.74 20.48 19.63
CA LEU A 506 -55.49 19.94 19.10
C LEU A 506 -55.39 19.94 17.58
N VAL A 507 -56.51 19.78 16.86
CA VAL A 507 -56.53 19.64 15.40
C VAL A 507 -57.18 20.89 14.80
N PRO A 508 -56.40 21.89 14.35
CA PRO A 508 -56.94 23.21 14.00
C PRO A 508 -57.91 23.22 12.81
N VAL A 509 -57.87 22.16 12.00
CA VAL A 509 -58.64 22.03 10.76
C VAL A 509 -59.99 21.35 11.00
N VAL A 510 -60.17 20.66 12.12
CA VAL A 510 -61.40 19.95 12.47
C VAL A 510 -62.14 20.77 13.53
N SER A 511 -63.43 21.02 13.29
CA SER A 511 -64.30 21.65 14.28
C SER A 511 -65.52 20.77 14.52
N LEU A 512 -65.63 20.24 15.73
CA LEU A 512 -66.73 19.44 16.26
C LEU A 512 -67.72 20.30 17.06
N GLY A 513 -67.53 21.63 17.07
CA GLY A 513 -68.39 22.61 17.72
C GLY A 513 -68.26 22.66 19.25
N GLN A 514 -67.28 21.97 19.84
CA GLN A 514 -67.09 21.92 21.29
C GLN A 514 -66.29 23.13 21.79
N SER A 515 -65.17 23.48 21.15
CA SER A 515 -64.31 24.59 21.62
C SER A 515 -64.99 25.97 21.58
N GLY A 516 -65.96 26.16 20.68
CA GLY A 516 -66.77 27.40 20.60
C GLY A 516 -67.97 27.45 21.55
N ALA A 517 -68.36 26.32 22.16
CA ALA A 517 -69.52 26.22 23.03
C ALA A 517 -69.18 26.23 24.53
N TRP A 518 -67.90 26.04 24.87
CA TRP A 518 -67.43 25.82 26.24
C TRP A 518 -66.23 26.72 26.57
N ASN A 519 -66.26 27.43 27.69
CA ASN A 519 -65.24 28.40 28.11
C ASN A 519 -64.30 27.81 29.16
N PRO A 520 -63.02 27.52 28.84
CA PRO A 520 -62.05 27.12 29.83
C PRO A 520 -61.59 28.36 30.63
N SER A 521 -61.71 28.31 31.96
CA SER A 521 -61.25 29.38 32.86
C SER A 521 -60.12 28.92 33.77
N GLY A 522 -59.27 29.85 34.21
CA GLY A 522 -58.19 29.55 35.17
C GLY A 522 -57.14 28.61 34.59
N SER A 523 -56.79 27.54 35.33
CA SER A 523 -55.78 26.57 34.90
C SER A 523 -56.17 25.81 33.62
N SER A 524 -57.46 25.59 33.39
CA SER A 524 -57.98 24.94 32.19
C SER A 524 -57.77 25.79 30.93
N GLN A 525 -57.72 27.13 31.07
CA GLN A 525 -57.45 28.04 29.96
C GLN A 525 -55.99 27.96 29.51
N ALA A 526 -55.06 27.92 30.46
CA ALA A 526 -53.63 27.76 30.17
C ALA A 526 -53.35 26.41 29.46
N LEU A 527 -54.00 25.33 29.91
CA LEU A 527 -53.90 24.03 29.24
C LEU A 527 -54.49 24.07 27.83
N ALA A 528 -55.65 24.72 27.64
CA ALA A 528 -56.26 24.84 26.32
C ALA A 528 -55.34 25.57 25.32
N TYR A 529 -54.69 26.66 25.74
CA TYR A 529 -53.69 27.34 24.90
C TYR A 529 -52.47 26.47 24.60
N ALA A 530 -51.96 25.72 25.59
CA ALA A 530 -50.85 24.79 25.38
C ALA A 530 -51.19 23.68 24.38
N LEU A 531 -52.41 23.13 24.44
CA LEU A 531 -52.91 22.15 23.49
C LEU A 531 -53.02 22.74 22.08
N ILE A 532 -53.57 23.95 21.93
CA ILE A 532 -53.67 24.63 20.63
C ILE A 532 -52.29 24.84 20.00
N ILE A 533 -51.35 25.44 20.73
CA ILE A 533 -50.00 25.74 20.22
C ILE A 533 -49.26 24.44 19.83
N SER A 534 -49.37 23.42 20.70
CA SER A 534 -48.75 22.11 20.45
C SER A 534 -49.37 21.42 19.25
N GLY A 535 -50.71 21.50 19.13
CA GLY A 535 -51.50 20.99 18.02
C GLY A 535 -51.05 21.55 16.68
N TRP A 536 -50.97 22.88 16.55
CA TRP A 536 -50.46 23.56 15.36
C TRP A 536 -49.05 23.09 14.99
N THR A 537 -48.15 22.99 15.95
CA THR A 537 -46.73 22.62 15.71
C THR A 537 -46.57 21.16 15.29
N LEU A 538 -47.26 20.24 15.98
CA LEU A 538 -47.15 18.80 15.70
C LEU A 538 -47.92 18.40 14.44
N ALA A 539 -49.11 18.96 14.22
CA ALA A 539 -49.92 18.67 13.02
C ALA A 539 -49.22 19.15 11.75
N THR A 540 -48.66 20.36 11.74
CA THR A 540 -47.87 20.86 10.60
C THR A 540 -46.65 19.99 10.31
N THR A 541 -45.96 19.50 11.34
CA THR A 541 -44.82 18.61 11.17
C THR A 541 -45.23 17.23 10.64
N LEU A 542 -46.35 16.69 11.13
CA LEU A 542 -46.90 15.42 10.66
C LEU A 542 -47.32 15.52 9.19
N VAL A 543 -48.04 16.59 8.82
CA VAL A 543 -48.46 16.86 7.43
C VAL A 543 -47.22 17.01 6.54
N ALA A 544 -46.25 17.84 6.90
CA ALA A 544 -45.01 18.00 6.14
C ALA A 544 -44.26 16.66 5.96
N GLY A 545 -44.25 15.83 7.00
CA GLY A 545 -43.66 14.49 6.95
C GLY A 545 -44.40 13.52 6.03
N VAL A 546 -45.74 13.52 6.07
CA VAL A 546 -46.60 12.67 5.24
C VAL A 546 -46.58 13.14 3.78
N THR A 547 -46.66 14.44 3.51
CA THR A 547 -46.54 15.01 2.16
C THR A 547 -45.19 14.64 1.53
N ARG A 548 -44.09 14.65 2.29
CA ARG A 548 -42.77 14.22 1.80
C ARG A 548 -42.71 12.71 1.47
N ILE A 549 -43.60 11.90 2.04
CA ILE A 549 -43.74 10.47 1.72
C ILE A 549 -44.63 10.28 0.48
N LEU A 550 -45.69 11.08 0.34
CA LEU A 550 -46.70 10.97 -0.73
C LEU A 550 -46.29 11.63 -2.05
N VAL A 551 -45.50 12.70 -2.03
CA VAL A 551 -45.07 13.47 -3.23
C VAL A 551 -43.85 12.82 -3.91
N ARG A 552 -43.69 11.51 -3.80
CA ARG A 552 -42.65 10.79 -4.54
C ARG A 552 -43.19 10.37 -5.92
N PRO A 553 -42.56 10.78 -7.03
CA PRO A 553 -42.83 10.20 -8.35
C PRO A 553 -42.40 8.73 -8.42
#